data_AF-A0A0N4ZV42-F1
#
_entry.id   AF-A0A0N4ZV42-F1
#
_cell.length_a   1.000
_cell.length_b   1.000
_cell.length_c   1.000
_cell.angle_alpha   90.00
_cell.angle_beta   90.00
_cell.angle_gamma   90.00
#
_symmetry.space_group_name_H-M   'P 1'
#
loop_
_entity.id
_entity.type
_entity.pdbx_description
1 polymer ?
#
loop_
_entity_poly.entity_id
_entity_poly.type
_entity_poly.pdbx_seq_one_letter_code
_entity_poly.pdbx_strand_id
1 'polypeptide(L)'
;MFLPLIEPFQLCQVYIGGGKSVELDICKNLGSQDIYRKETVTFIQVNFIEERCETFTEEVYISENRLLRIKSSKMYMFGETYSKPSCVPGGATYLVNGLFFISLPRKTSYISNISNSAGSKLALSICKEYEHFINAKIIRAVPETRDFIRQIYGSDNVTGYIVNGKIYVQPCTKTEITSIVFSKQINGICYKETPIVVNGSTLMFSSIGIDLESEATTTDCDEIGNGKFTIWEDSISLKRIILGLSIIVTFMIILNCIIIAWCTNKGKEQRTNEIDYNDFLIKLANDTIDEIGGGGRQSSYSLTAGCTNYNAGNEVSMKRDPITFQVPTPQPHPFESFSTYHDKTLQPSIHV
;
A
#
# COMPACT_ATOMS: atom_id res chain seq x y z
N MET A 1 5.98 22.31 4.69
CA MET A 1 6.40 21.74 3.40
C MET A 1 5.17 21.80 2.50
N PHE A 2 5.12 22.71 1.54
CA PHE A 2 3.98 22.82 0.62
C PHE A 2 4.21 21.82 -0.51
N LEU A 3 3.46 20.71 -0.51
CA LEU A 3 3.41 19.86 -1.70
C LEU A 3 2.73 20.68 -2.80
N PRO A 4 3.33 20.83 -3.98
CA PRO A 4 2.65 21.46 -5.09
C PRO A 4 1.37 20.67 -5.36
N LEU A 5 0.23 21.35 -5.40
CA LEU A 5 -1.04 20.75 -5.79
C LEU A 5 -0.96 20.46 -7.28
N ILE A 6 -0.79 19.17 -7.62
CA ILE A 6 -0.51 18.72 -8.99
C ILE A 6 -1.78 18.78 -9.86
N GLU A 7 -2.97 18.87 -9.25
CA GLU A 7 -4.23 18.66 -9.98
C GLU A 7 -5.19 19.85 -9.89
N PRO A 8 -5.72 20.33 -11.04
CA PRO A 8 -6.70 21.39 -11.04
C PRO A 8 -8.05 20.83 -10.59
N PHE A 9 -8.56 21.40 -9.50
CA PHE A 9 -9.96 21.26 -9.14
C PHE A 9 -10.85 21.84 -10.23
N GLN A 10 -12.11 21.42 -10.30
CA GLN A 10 -13.03 21.92 -11.31
C GLN A 10 -14.37 22.35 -10.74
N LEU A 11 -14.91 23.42 -11.32
CA LEU A 11 -16.23 23.93 -11.02
C LEU A 11 -17.19 23.48 -12.13
N CYS A 12 -18.18 22.67 -11.74
CA CYS A 12 -19.13 22.02 -12.66
C CYS A 12 -20.53 22.62 -12.49
N GLN A 13 -20.71 23.87 -12.90
CA GLN A 13 -22.00 24.55 -12.86
C GLN A 13 -22.92 24.06 -13.98
N VAL A 14 -24.20 23.85 -13.65
CA VAL A 14 -25.22 23.40 -14.59
C VAL A 14 -26.11 24.58 -14.99
N TYR A 15 -26.17 24.87 -16.29
CA TYR A 15 -27.01 25.93 -16.84
C TYR A 15 -28.09 25.35 -17.78
N ILE A 16 -29.37 25.43 -17.38
CA ILE A 16 -30.48 24.96 -18.24
C ILE A 16 -30.53 25.81 -19.51
N GLY A 17 -30.60 25.17 -20.67
CA GLY A 17 -30.57 25.82 -21.98
C GLY A 17 -29.19 25.94 -22.61
N GLY A 18 -28.11 25.65 -21.86
CA GLY A 18 -26.75 25.51 -22.40
C GLY A 18 -26.38 24.06 -22.72
N GLY A 19 -25.19 23.85 -23.29
CA GLY A 19 -24.59 22.52 -23.49
C GLY A 19 -24.91 21.85 -24.83
N LYS A 20 -24.14 20.82 -25.16
CA LYS A 20 -24.30 20.02 -26.37
C LYS A 20 -25.18 18.81 -26.07
N SER A 21 -26.22 18.58 -26.89
CA SER A 21 -26.99 17.35 -26.78
C SER A 21 -26.13 16.16 -27.22
N VAL A 22 -26.14 15.09 -26.42
CA VAL A 22 -25.42 13.85 -26.71
C VAL A 22 -26.38 12.67 -26.72
N GLU A 23 -26.04 11.67 -27.52
CA GLU A 23 -26.74 10.39 -27.54
C GLU A 23 -26.12 9.43 -26.52
N LEU A 24 -26.86 8.38 -26.17
CA LEU A 24 -26.39 7.34 -25.25
C LEU A 24 -25.44 6.37 -25.98
N ASP A 25 -24.28 6.87 -26.39
CA ASP A 25 -23.31 6.14 -27.23
C ASP A 25 -22.76 4.88 -26.55
N ILE A 26 -22.69 4.88 -25.21
CA ILE A 26 -22.29 3.70 -24.42
C ILE A 26 -23.22 2.50 -24.65
N CYS A 27 -24.44 2.71 -25.14
CA CYS A 27 -25.42 1.66 -25.43
C CYS A 27 -25.50 1.25 -26.91
N LYS A 28 -24.66 1.83 -27.77
CA LYS A 28 -24.62 1.47 -29.19
C LYS A 28 -23.82 0.18 -29.43
N ASN A 29 -24.29 -0.66 -30.36
CA ASN A 29 -23.61 -1.85 -30.89
C ASN A 29 -23.35 -3.02 -29.90
N LEU A 30 -24.11 -3.10 -28.81
CA LEU A 30 -23.94 -4.11 -27.74
C LEU A 30 -24.09 -5.58 -28.17
N GLY A 31 -24.76 -5.83 -29.31
CA GLY A 31 -25.12 -7.18 -29.76
C GLY A 31 -24.34 -7.71 -30.97
N SER A 32 -23.61 -6.86 -31.69
CA SER A 32 -23.02 -7.22 -32.99
C SER A 32 -21.53 -6.92 -33.14
N GLN A 33 -20.95 -6.06 -32.29
CA GLN A 33 -19.54 -5.66 -32.39
C GLN A 33 -18.76 -5.86 -31.10
N ASP A 34 -19.41 -5.74 -29.94
CA ASP A 34 -18.72 -5.94 -28.67
C ASP A 34 -18.48 -7.42 -28.39
N ILE A 35 -17.24 -7.74 -28.01
CA ILE A 35 -16.84 -9.05 -27.51
C ILE A 35 -16.48 -8.91 -26.03
N TYR A 36 -17.33 -9.43 -25.16
CA TYR A 36 -17.17 -9.36 -23.71
C TYR A 36 -16.41 -10.56 -23.15
N ARG A 37 -15.37 -10.27 -22.37
CA ARG A 37 -14.53 -11.24 -21.67
C ARG A 37 -14.77 -11.10 -20.18
N LYS A 38 -15.05 -12.21 -19.50
CA LYS A 38 -15.16 -12.22 -18.04
C LYS A 38 -13.76 -12.21 -17.43
N GLU A 39 -13.48 -11.21 -16.62
CA GLU A 39 -12.18 -11.04 -15.96
C GLU A 39 -12.34 -10.69 -14.48
N THR A 40 -11.30 -10.99 -13.71
CA THR A 40 -11.17 -10.49 -12.33
C THR A 40 -10.23 -9.30 -12.37
N VAL A 41 -10.72 -8.13 -11.98
CA VAL A 41 -9.95 -6.88 -11.96
C VAL A 41 -9.80 -6.37 -10.55
N THR A 42 -8.72 -5.63 -10.30
CA THR A 42 -8.55 -4.83 -9.10
C THR A 42 -8.92 -3.39 -9.41
N PHE A 43 -9.97 -2.89 -8.76
CA PHE A 43 -10.33 -1.49 -8.75
C PHE A 43 -9.48 -0.72 -7.75
N ILE A 44 -9.23 0.54 -8.07
CA ILE A 44 -8.51 1.50 -7.23
C ILE A 44 -9.36 2.75 -7.18
N GLN A 45 -9.95 3.05 -6.03
CA GLN A 45 -10.65 4.29 -5.77
C GLN A 45 -9.67 5.29 -5.16
N VAL A 46 -9.52 6.43 -5.82
CA VAL A 46 -8.62 7.51 -5.40
C VAL A 46 -9.39 8.58 -4.64
N ASN A 47 -8.80 9.07 -3.56
CA ASN A 47 -9.08 10.36 -2.96
C ASN A 47 -7.87 11.28 -3.18
N PHE A 48 -8.02 12.25 -4.08
CA PHE A 48 -6.96 13.17 -4.50
C PHE A 48 -6.58 14.19 -3.41
N ILE A 49 -7.46 14.41 -2.43
CA ILE A 49 -7.20 15.34 -1.31
C ILE A 49 -6.24 14.71 -0.31
N GLU A 50 -6.49 13.44 0.03
CA GLU A 50 -5.70 12.70 1.03
C GLU A 50 -4.55 11.91 0.39
N GLU A 51 -4.41 11.96 -0.94
CA GLU A 51 -3.54 11.09 -1.74
C GLU A 51 -3.68 9.60 -1.37
N ARG A 52 -4.90 9.20 -0.99
CA ARG A 52 -5.20 7.85 -0.51
C ARG A 52 -5.87 7.03 -1.61
N CYS A 53 -5.38 5.82 -1.80
CA CYS A 53 -5.98 4.82 -2.67
C CYS A 53 -6.64 3.71 -1.84
N GLU A 54 -7.88 3.37 -2.16
CA GLU A 54 -8.56 2.17 -1.67
C GLU A 54 -8.68 1.15 -2.79
N THR A 55 -8.39 -0.12 -2.52
CA THR A 55 -8.39 -1.15 -3.54
C THR A 55 -9.39 -2.25 -3.21
N PHE A 56 -10.05 -2.78 -4.24
CA PHE A 56 -10.97 -3.90 -4.10
C PHE A 56 -11.03 -4.72 -5.39
N THR A 57 -11.26 -6.01 -5.28
CA THR A 57 -11.31 -6.92 -6.43
C THR A 57 -12.76 -7.29 -6.77
N GLU A 58 -13.10 -7.32 -8.05
CA GLU A 58 -14.41 -7.73 -8.55
C GLU A 58 -14.28 -8.55 -9.84
N GLU A 59 -15.25 -9.43 -10.08
CA GLU A 59 -15.45 -10.01 -11.42
C GLU A 59 -16.25 -9.02 -12.27
N VAL A 60 -15.79 -8.83 -13.50
CA VAL A 60 -16.34 -7.87 -14.47
C VAL A 60 -16.43 -8.52 -15.84
N TYR A 61 -17.18 -7.90 -16.75
CA TYR A 61 -17.06 -8.16 -18.17
C TYR A 61 -16.38 -6.97 -18.85
N ILE A 62 -15.38 -7.23 -19.67
CA ILE A 62 -14.58 -6.21 -20.35
C ILE A 62 -14.67 -6.42 -21.85
N SER A 63 -14.87 -5.32 -22.58
CA SER A 63 -14.75 -5.22 -24.03
C SER A 63 -13.61 -4.26 -24.38
N GLU A 64 -13.43 -3.95 -25.66
CA GLU A 64 -12.38 -3.03 -26.12
C GLU A 64 -12.52 -1.61 -25.53
N ASN A 65 -13.75 -1.12 -25.34
CA ASN A 65 -14.02 0.27 -24.95
C ASN A 65 -14.85 0.42 -23.68
N ARG A 66 -15.28 -0.71 -23.08
CA ARG A 66 -16.26 -0.71 -21.98
C ARG A 66 -15.92 -1.75 -20.92
N LEU A 67 -16.24 -1.40 -19.68
CA LEU A 67 -16.23 -2.31 -18.55
C LEU A 67 -17.63 -2.38 -17.90
N LEU A 68 -18.09 -3.59 -17.64
CA LEU A 68 -19.34 -3.90 -16.95
C LEU A 68 -19.04 -4.46 -15.57
N ARG A 69 -19.44 -3.74 -14.53
CA ARG A 69 -19.40 -4.22 -13.14
C ARG A 69 -20.61 -5.08 -12.85
N ILE A 70 -20.36 -6.34 -12.50
CA ILE A 70 -21.42 -7.33 -12.27
C ILE A 70 -22.19 -6.99 -10.98
N LYS A 71 -21.50 -6.64 -9.89
CA LYS A 71 -22.16 -6.43 -8.58
C LYS A 71 -23.03 -5.19 -8.55
N SER A 72 -22.57 -4.12 -9.20
CA SER A 72 -23.27 -2.83 -9.21
C SER A 72 -24.18 -2.62 -10.41
N SER A 73 -24.16 -3.54 -11.39
CA SER A 73 -24.87 -3.37 -12.67
C SER A 73 -24.57 -2.02 -13.32
N LYS A 74 -23.28 -1.64 -13.34
CA LYS A 74 -22.81 -0.37 -13.93
C LYS A 74 -21.92 -0.64 -15.12
N MET A 75 -22.02 0.21 -16.13
CA MET A 75 -21.22 0.19 -17.34
C MET A 75 -20.41 1.48 -17.42
N TYR A 76 -19.13 1.36 -17.73
CA TYR A 76 -18.19 2.47 -17.80
C TYR A 76 -17.54 2.49 -19.18
N MET A 77 -17.45 3.68 -19.77
CA MET A 77 -16.49 3.95 -20.85
C MET A 77 -15.10 4.10 -20.25
N PHE A 78 -14.08 3.69 -21.01
CA PHE A 78 -12.70 4.02 -20.66
C PHE A 78 -12.48 5.51 -20.87
N GLY A 79 -12.00 6.17 -19.81
CA GLY A 79 -11.74 7.59 -19.81
C GLY A 79 -10.26 7.91 -19.85
N GLU A 80 -9.97 9.19 -20.00
CA GLU A 80 -8.65 9.76 -19.80
C GLU A 80 -8.65 10.55 -18.49
N THR A 81 -7.61 10.32 -17.67
CA THR A 81 -7.36 11.18 -16.50
C THR A 81 -6.30 12.23 -16.85
N TYR A 82 -6.41 13.42 -16.29
CA TYR A 82 -5.38 14.46 -16.41
C TYR A 82 -4.08 14.08 -15.70
N SER A 83 -4.21 13.26 -14.65
CA SER A 83 -3.14 13.00 -13.71
C SER A 83 -3.40 11.69 -12.99
N LYS A 84 -2.30 11.03 -12.65
CA LYS A 84 -2.30 9.72 -12.04
C LYS A 84 -1.56 9.83 -10.72
N PRO A 85 -2.25 9.66 -9.58
CA PRO A 85 -1.60 9.69 -8.27
C PRO A 85 -0.52 8.61 -8.18
N SER A 86 0.49 8.87 -7.35
CA SER A 86 1.59 7.94 -7.09
C SER A 86 1.13 6.56 -6.62
N CYS A 87 -0.02 6.49 -5.91
CA CYS A 87 -0.61 5.25 -5.43
C CYS A 87 -1.31 4.41 -6.52
N VAL A 88 -1.44 4.91 -7.76
CA VAL A 88 -2.04 4.17 -8.87
C VAL A 88 -0.92 3.57 -9.75
N PRO A 89 -0.81 2.23 -9.87
CA PRO A 89 0.25 1.57 -10.62
C PRO A 89 0.23 1.90 -12.12
N GLY A 90 1.41 1.90 -12.76
CA GLY A 90 1.52 1.89 -14.22
C GLY A 90 0.65 0.80 -14.87
N GLY A 91 -0.05 1.11 -15.96
CA GLY A 91 -0.97 0.19 -16.64
C GLY A 91 -2.42 0.18 -16.13
N ALA A 92 -2.74 0.87 -15.02
CA ALA A 92 -4.13 1.08 -14.64
C ALA A 92 -4.88 1.96 -15.66
N THR A 93 -6.10 1.54 -16.00
CA THR A 93 -7.00 2.25 -16.91
C THR A 93 -7.99 3.08 -16.09
N TYR A 94 -8.22 4.33 -16.53
CA TYR A 94 -9.14 5.23 -15.86
C TYR A 94 -10.59 5.00 -16.30
N LEU A 95 -11.51 5.09 -15.35
CA LEU A 95 -12.94 5.10 -15.63
C LEU A 95 -13.46 6.54 -15.43
N VAL A 96 -13.92 6.88 -14.24
CA VAL A 96 -14.44 8.21 -13.84
C VAL A 96 -14.41 8.36 -12.32
N ASN A 97 -14.51 9.59 -11.82
CA ASN A 97 -14.61 9.94 -10.39
C ASN A 97 -13.54 9.27 -9.52
N GLY A 98 -12.28 9.31 -9.97
CA GLY A 98 -11.13 8.73 -9.27
C GLY A 98 -11.09 7.21 -9.29
N LEU A 99 -11.92 6.54 -10.08
CA LEU A 99 -11.95 5.09 -10.18
C LEU A 99 -11.04 4.61 -11.32
N PHE A 100 -10.05 3.79 -10.98
CA PHE A 100 -9.19 3.08 -11.91
C PHE A 100 -9.43 1.58 -11.80
N PHE A 101 -9.04 0.83 -12.84
CA PHE A 101 -8.93 -0.63 -12.74
C PHE A 101 -7.64 -1.15 -13.35
N ILE A 102 -7.20 -2.31 -12.85
CA ILE A 102 -6.10 -3.09 -13.39
C ILE A 102 -6.60 -4.50 -13.64
N SER A 103 -6.43 -4.99 -14.86
CA SER A 103 -6.61 -6.41 -15.16
C SER A 103 -5.48 -7.21 -14.52
N LEU A 104 -5.84 -8.21 -13.72
CA LEU A 104 -4.85 -9.11 -13.15
C LEU A 104 -4.19 -9.91 -14.29
N PRO A 105 -2.85 -9.96 -14.37
CA PRO A 105 -2.18 -10.75 -15.39
C PRO A 105 -2.58 -12.22 -15.22
N ARG A 106 -3.33 -12.76 -16.18
CA ARG A 106 -3.68 -14.19 -16.19
C ARG A 106 -3.43 -14.86 -17.52
N LYS A 107 -2.96 -16.10 -17.37
CA LYS A 107 -2.86 -17.15 -18.38
C LYS A 107 -4.18 -17.24 -19.15
N THR A 108 -4.16 -16.80 -20.41
CA THR A 108 -5.16 -17.09 -21.45
C THR A 108 -6.61 -17.02 -20.97
N SER A 109 -7.16 -15.81 -20.83
CA SER A 109 -8.62 -15.63 -20.72
C SER A 109 -9.21 -16.05 -22.08
N TYR A 110 -9.75 -17.27 -22.16
CA TYR A 110 -10.42 -17.73 -23.37
C TYR A 110 -11.73 -16.98 -23.48
N ILE A 111 -11.91 -16.26 -24.59
CA ILE A 111 -13.22 -15.73 -24.98
C ILE A 111 -14.12 -16.93 -25.20
N SER A 112 -14.95 -17.27 -24.23
CA SER A 112 -16.02 -18.26 -24.44
C SER A 112 -17.25 -17.55 -25.00
N ASN A 113 -17.94 -18.19 -25.95
CA ASN A 113 -19.24 -17.72 -26.43
C ASN A 113 -20.23 -17.48 -25.28
N ILE A 114 -20.07 -18.24 -24.18
CA ILE A 114 -20.84 -18.10 -22.93
C ILE A 114 -20.55 -16.75 -22.25
N SER A 115 -19.26 -16.39 -22.09
CA SER A 115 -18.85 -15.10 -21.53
C SER A 115 -19.42 -13.94 -22.34
N ASN A 116 -19.33 -14.02 -23.68
CA ASN A 116 -19.81 -12.96 -24.54
C ASN A 116 -21.34 -12.77 -24.40
N SER A 117 -22.11 -13.86 -24.49
CA SER A 117 -23.57 -13.84 -24.33
C SER A 117 -24.02 -13.27 -22.98
N ALA A 118 -23.34 -13.66 -21.90
CA ALA A 118 -23.64 -13.15 -20.56
C ALA A 118 -23.32 -11.64 -20.44
N GLY A 119 -22.17 -11.21 -20.95
CA GLY A 119 -21.77 -9.80 -20.99
C GLY A 119 -22.75 -8.94 -21.80
N SER A 120 -23.10 -9.36 -23.03
CA SER A 120 -24.09 -8.66 -23.86
C SER A 120 -25.46 -8.58 -23.19
N LYS A 121 -25.92 -9.65 -22.52
CA LYS A 121 -27.19 -9.64 -21.77
C LYS A 121 -27.16 -8.63 -20.62
N LEU A 122 -26.05 -8.56 -19.87
CA LEU A 122 -25.87 -7.59 -18.80
C LEU A 122 -25.85 -6.16 -19.36
N ALA A 123 -25.08 -5.89 -20.43
CA ALA A 123 -25.02 -4.58 -21.06
C ALA A 123 -26.40 -4.09 -21.51
N LEU A 124 -27.19 -4.96 -22.16
CA LEU A 124 -28.56 -4.64 -22.57
C LEU A 124 -29.46 -4.33 -21.37
N SER A 125 -29.29 -5.03 -20.25
CA SER A 125 -30.03 -4.76 -19.01
C SER A 125 -29.68 -3.37 -18.45
N ILE A 126 -28.39 -3.06 -18.36
CA ILE A 126 -27.90 -1.76 -17.88
C ILE A 126 -28.41 -0.63 -18.77
N CYS A 127 -28.41 -0.82 -20.08
CA CYS A 127 -28.92 0.20 -21.01
C CYS A 127 -30.41 0.46 -20.88
N LYS A 128 -31.23 -0.55 -20.60
CA LYS A 128 -32.65 -0.34 -20.28
C LYS A 128 -32.82 0.50 -19.01
N GLU A 129 -31.97 0.29 -18.01
CA GLU A 129 -31.97 1.12 -16.79
C GLU A 129 -31.54 2.56 -17.10
N TYR A 130 -30.55 2.76 -17.98
CA TYR A 130 -30.14 4.11 -18.42
C TYR A 130 -31.22 4.82 -19.22
N GLU A 131 -31.92 4.12 -20.11
CA GLU A 131 -33.07 4.67 -20.82
C GLU A 131 -34.20 5.05 -19.86
N HIS A 132 -34.49 4.19 -18.87
CA HIS A 132 -35.44 4.51 -17.81
C HIS A 132 -34.97 5.72 -17.00
N PHE A 133 -33.66 5.79 -16.69
CA PHE A 133 -33.06 6.91 -16.00
C PHE A 133 -33.29 8.20 -16.80
N ILE A 134 -32.97 8.23 -18.09
CA ILE A 134 -33.09 9.41 -18.96
C ILE A 134 -34.55 9.83 -19.16
N ASN A 135 -35.48 8.88 -19.27
CA ASN A 135 -36.89 9.14 -19.56
C ASN A 135 -37.75 9.40 -18.31
N ALA A 136 -37.20 9.23 -17.10
CA ALA A 136 -37.93 9.52 -15.88
C ALA A 136 -38.29 11.01 -15.79
N LYS A 137 -39.53 11.32 -15.41
CA LYS A 137 -40.01 12.71 -15.22
C LYS A 137 -39.60 13.32 -13.86
N ILE A 138 -38.82 12.60 -13.06
CA ILE A 138 -38.45 13.00 -11.71
C ILE A 138 -37.22 13.91 -11.79
N ILE A 139 -37.29 15.08 -11.15
CA ILE A 139 -36.14 15.97 -10.98
C ILE A 139 -35.14 15.26 -10.07
N ARG A 140 -33.91 15.08 -10.55
CA ARG A 140 -32.82 14.45 -9.81
C ARG A 140 -31.87 15.49 -9.22
N ALA A 141 -31.13 15.06 -8.21
CA ALA A 141 -30.04 15.86 -7.66
C ALA A 141 -28.97 16.09 -8.74
N VAL A 142 -28.34 17.27 -8.69
CA VAL A 142 -27.25 17.63 -9.62
C VAL A 142 -26.07 16.66 -9.54
N PRO A 143 -25.58 16.25 -8.35
CA PRO A 143 -24.48 15.28 -8.25
C PRO A 143 -24.81 13.93 -8.89
N GLU A 144 -26.03 13.41 -8.68
CA GLU A 144 -26.47 12.14 -9.26
C GLU A 144 -26.51 12.21 -10.80
N THR A 145 -27.03 13.31 -11.34
CA THR A 145 -27.10 13.53 -12.80
C THR A 145 -25.70 13.68 -13.39
N ARG A 146 -24.81 14.42 -12.72
CA ARG A 146 -23.41 14.59 -13.11
C ARG A 146 -22.68 13.26 -13.16
N ASP A 147 -22.76 12.46 -12.10
CA ASP A 147 -22.12 11.14 -12.02
C ASP A 147 -22.60 10.20 -13.12
N PHE A 148 -23.92 10.21 -13.39
CA PHE A 148 -24.47 9.45 -14.51
C PHE A 148 -23.90 9.90 -15.85
N ILE A 149 -23.88 11.22 -16.12
CA ILE A 149 -23.35 11.78 -17.38
C ILE A 149 -21.88 11.43 -17.57
N ARG A 150 -21.06 11.59 -16.53
CA ARG A 150 -19.63 11.23 -16.58
C ARG A 150 -19.45 9.77 -16.89
N GLN A 151 -20.20 8.90 -16.22
CA GLN A 151 -20.12 7.45 -16.42
C GLN A 151 -20.42 7.05 -17.87
N ILE A 152 -21.43 7.65 -18.50
CA ILE A 152 -21.77 7.36 -19.91
C ILE A 152 -20.83 8.04 -20.91
N TYR A 153 -20.21 9.16 -20.52
CA TYR A 153 -19.34 9.96 -21.39
C TYR A 153 -17.86 9.57 -21.27
N GLY A 154 -17.44 8.95 -20.17
CA GLY A 154 -16.05 8.55 -19.90
C GLY A 154 -15.13 9.72 -19.55
N SER A 155 -15.63 10.78 -18.92
CA SER A 155 -14.78 11.90 -18.51
C SER A 155 -15.32 12.64 -17.30
N ASP A 156 -14.42 13.14 -16.43
CA ASP A 156 -14.83 13.97 -15.29
C ASP A 156 -14.98 15.43 -15.64
N ASN A 157 -14.37 15.90 -16.72
CA ASN A 157 -14.39 17.31 -17.11
C ASN A 157 -15.74 17.77 -17.67
N VAL A 158 -16.79 16.97 -17.48
CA VAL A 158 -18.13 17.25 -17.92
C VAL A 158 -19.13 17.18 -16.78
N THR A 159 -20.18 17.98 -16.94
CA THR A 159 -21.41 17.96 -16.16
C THR A 159 -22.58 18.07 -17.13
N GLY A 160 -23.80 18.19 -16.63
CA GLY A 160 -24.94 18.42 -17.48
C GLY A 160 -26.28 18.25 -16.81
N TYR A 161 -27.31 18.16 -17.64
CA TYR A 161 -28.68 17.95 -17.21
C TYR A 161 -29.40 17.04 -18.19
N ILE A 162 -30.50 16.45 -17.72
CA ILE A 162 -31.40 15.63 -18.51
C ILE A 162 -32.75 16.32 -18.55
N VAL A 163 -33.27 16.57 -19.75
CA VAL A 163 -34.60 17.14 -19.93
C VAL A 163 -35.28 16.51 -21.13
N ASN A 164 -36.55 16.14 -20.98
CA ASN A 164 -37.37 15.55 -22.05
C ASN A 164 -36.70 14.35 -22.76
N GLY A 165 -36.08 13.46 -21.98
CA GLY A 165 -35.43 12.27 -22.52
C GLY A 165 -34.12 12.54 -23.28
N LYS A 166 -33.55 13.75 -23.17
CA LYS A 166 -32.30 14.13 -23.82
C LYS A 166 -31.25 14.52 -22.78
N ILE A 167 -30.01 14.11 -23.04
CA ILE A 167 -28.85 14.44 -22.22
C ILE A 167 -28.15 15.65 -22.85
N TYR A 168 -27.83 16.64 -22.02
CA TYR A 168 -27.09 17.83 -22.40
C TYR A 168 -25.82 17.89 -21.58
N VAL A 169 -24.67 17.94 -22.26
CA VAL A 169 -23.34 17.91 -21.64
C VAL A 169 -22.70 19.30 -21.72
N GLN A 170 -22.05 19.69 -20.63
CA GLN A 170 -21.36 20.97 -20.47
C GLN A 170 -19.95 20.71 -19.93
N PRO A 171 -18.92 21.40 -20.43
CA PRO A 171 -17.58 21.29 -19.88
C PRO A 171 -17.52 21.95 -18.50
N CYS A 172 -16.79 21.34 -17.57
CA CYS A 172 -16.43 21.95 -16.29
C CYS A 172 -15.26 22.92 -16.47
N THR A 173 -15.20 23.94 -15.62
CA THR A 173 -14.14 24.95 -15.65
C THR A 173 -13.06 24.59 -14.64
N LYS A 174 -11.82 24.45 -15.09
CA LYS A 174 -10.66 24.26 -14.21
C LYS A 174 -10.46 25.49 -13.35
N THR A 175 -10.20 25.28 -12.06
CA THR A 175 -10.14 26.32 -11.05
C THR A 175 -8.83 26.17 -10.27
N GLU A 176 -8.07 27.26 -10.18
CA GLU A 176 -6.85 27.30 -9.38
C GLU A 176 -7.21 27.42 -7.90
N ILE A 177 -6.66 26.52 -7.10
CA ILE A 177 -6.85 26.52 -5.66
C ILE A 177 -5.67 27.19 -4.97
N THR A 178 -5.97 27.88 -3.88
CA THR A 178 -4.96 28.54 -3.05
C THR A 178 -4.49 27.62 -1.93
N SER A 179 -5.40 26.91 -1.28
CA SER A 179 -5.05 25.98 -0.21
C SER A 179 -6.16 24.96 0.07
N ILE A 180 -5.77 23.82 0.66
CA ILE A 180 -6.68 22.80 1.19
C ILE A 180 -6.70 22.95 2.72
N VAL A 181 -7.90 23.01 3.31
CA VAL A 181 -8.08 22.97 4.76
C VAL A 181 -8.30 21.51 5.19
N PHE A 182 -7.22 20.81 5.55
CA PHE A 182 -7.29 19.40 5.98
C PHE A 182 -8.08 19.17 7.29
N SER A 183 -8.25 20.24 8.07
CA SER A 183 -9.24 20.26 9.15
C SER A 183 -10.62 20.36 8.52
N LYS A 184 -11.38 19.27 8.55
CA LYS A 184 -12.81 19.29 8.20
C LYS A 184 -13.66 20.10 9.19
N GLN A 185 -13.03 20.82 10.12
CA GLN A 185 -13.67 21.71 11.09
C GLN A 185 -13.22 23.16 10.86
N ILE A 186 -14.20 24.07 10.74
CA ILE A 186 -13.99 25.52 10.62
C ILE A 186 -14.96 26.22 11.59
N ASN A 187 -14.43 27.09 12.46
CA ASN A 187 -15.22 27.84 13.44
C ASN A 187 -16.17 26.98 14.30
N GLY A 188 -15.72 25.77 14.66
CA GLY A 188 -16.52 24.82 15.45
C GLY A 188 -17.54 24.02 14.65
N ILE A 189 -17.71 24.27 13.34
CA ILE A 189 -18.60 23.52 12.45
C ILE A 189 -17.80 22.45 11.71
N CYS A 190 -18.31 21.23 11.70
CA CYS A 190 -17.70 20.09 11.04
C CYS A 190 -18.42 19.75 9.73
N TYR A 191 -17.63 19.54 8.67
CA TYR A 191 -18.10 19.29 7.32
C TYR A 191 -17.72 17.87 6.89
N LYS A 192 -18.59 17.22 6.13
CA LYS A 192 -18.31 15.91 5.55
C LYS A 192 -17.26 16.01 4.44
N GLU A 193 -17.40 17.00 3.59
CA GLU A 193 -16.49 17.33 2.49
C GLU A 193 -15.29 18.15 2.99
N THR A 194 -14.16 18.09 2.28
CA THR A 194 -12.97 18.85 2.66
C THR A 194 -13.08 20.29 2.16
N PRO A 195 -12.88 21.29 3.03
CA PRO A 195 -12.90 22.69 2.61
C PRO A 195 -11.65 23.06 1.81
N ILE A 196 -11.86 23.79 0.72
CA ILE A 196 -10.85 24.25 -0.24
C ILE A 196 -10.96 25.77 -0.37
N VAL A 197 -9.84 26.49 -0.28
CA VAL A 197 -9.78 27.92 -0.54
C VAL A 197 -9.41 28.17 -1.99
N VAL A 198 -10.27 28.89 -2.69
CA VAL A 198 -10.17 29.26 -4.09
C VAL A 198 -9.98 30.78 -4.20
N ASN A 199 -9.12 31.23 -5.12
CA ASN A 199 -8.87 32.65 -5.38
C ASN A 199 -8.56 33.47 -4.09
N GLY A 200 -7.81 32.88 -3.16
CA GLY A 200 -7.34 33.50 -1.93
C GLY A 200 -8.38 33.74 -0.83
N SER A 201 -9.68 33.58 -1.09
CA SER A 201 -10.73 34.00 -0.15
C SER A 201 -12.03 33.21 -0.22
N THR A 202 -12.32 32.54 -1.33
CA THR A 202 -13.59 31.84 -1.50
C THR A 202 -13.48 30.43 -0.94
N LEU A 203 -14.32 30.09 0.03
CA LEU A 203 -14.40 28.74 0.57
C LEU A 203 -15.34 27.89 -0.32
N MET A 204 -14.84 26.78 -0.81
CA MET A 204 -15.57 25.74 -1.52
C MET A 204 -15.27 24.39 -0.88
N PHE A 205 -15.90 23.33 -1.36
CA PHE A 205 -15.80 22.01 -0.76
C PHE A 205 -15.60 20.95 -1.82
N SER A 206 -14.84 19.90 -1.47
CA SER A 206 -14.64 18.75 -2.34
C SER A 206 -14.66 17.45 -1.55
N SER A 207 -15.32 16.44 -2.10
CA SER A 207 -15.40 15.11 -1.48
C SER A 207 -14.17 14.26 -1.77
N ILE A 208 -13.69 14.28 -3.02
CA ILE A 208 -12.60 13.41 -3.51
C ILE A 208 -11.44 14.19 -4.15
N GLY A 209 -11.54 15.52 -4.25
CA GLY A 209 -10.46 16.36 -4.81
C GLY A 209 -10.53 16.54 -6.32
N ILE A 210 -11.71 16.37 -6.91
CA ILE A 210 -11.98 16.64 -8.32
C ILE A 210 -12.89 17.85 -8.43
N ASP A 211 -14.13 17.73 -7.94
CA ASP A 211 -15.14 18.77 -8.05
C ASP A 211 -15.12 19.74 -6.88
N LEU A 212 -15.41 21.00 -7.18
CA LEU A 212 -15.71 22.04 -6.22
C LEU A 212 -17.21 22.26 -6.13
N GLU A 213 -17.72 22.21 -4.91
CA GLU A 213 -19.09 22.51 -4.57
C GLU A 213 -19.13 23.73 -3.66
N SER A 214 -20.14 24.59 -3.86
CA SER A 214 -20.32 25.79 -3.04
C SER A 214 -21.01 25.49 -1.70
N GLU A 215 -21.67 24.34 -1.62
CA GLU A 215 -22.38 23.86 -0.44
C GLU A 215 -21.67 22.62 0.11
N ALA A 216 -21.76 22.41 1.42
CA ALA A 216 -21.25 21.23 2.09
C ALA A 216 -22.27 20.70 3.10
N THR A 217 -22.14 19.42 3.40
CA THR A 217 -22.94 18.75 4.41
C THR A 217 -22.28 18.94 5.76
N THR A 218 -23.00 19.56 6.71
CA THR A 218 -22.56 19.62 8.11
C THR A 218 -22.82 18.29 8.80
N THR A 219 -21.90 17.85 9.64
CA THR A 219 -21.99 16.62 10.44
C THR A 219 -21.52 16.87 11.86
N ASP A 220 -21.81 15.96 12.78
CA ASP A 220 -21.32 16.09 14.15
C ASP A 220 -19.79 15.97 14.19
N CYS A 221 -19.14 16.85 14.95
CA CYS A 221 -17.69 16.87 15.06
C CYS A 221 -17.12 15.61 15.71
N ASP A 222 -17.89 14.98 16.59
CA ASP A 222 -17.49 13.73 17.25
C ASP A 222 -17.38 12.56 16.26
N GLU A 223 -18.16 12.59 15.17
CA GLU A 223 -18.10 11.57 14.11
C GLU A 223 -16.84 11.70 13.24
N ILE A 224 -16.34 12.93 13.01
CA ILE A 224 -15.13 13.17 12.22
C ILE A 224 -13.86 12.77 13.00
N GLY A 225 -13.83 13.04 14.32
CA GLY A 225 -12.69 12.71 15.18
C GLY A 225 -12.39 11.21 15.23
N ASN A 226 -13.44 10.38 15.20
CA ASN A 226 -13.32 8.92 15.25
C ASN A 226 -12.79 8.30 13.94
N GLY A 227 -12.81 9.04 12.82
CA GLY A 227 -12.34 8.55 11.51
C GLY A 227 -10.83 8.66 11.27
N LYS A 228 -10.13 9.54 11.99
CA LYS A 228 -8.68 9.79 11.78
C LYS A 228 -7.75 8.93 12.65
N PHE A 229 -8.27 8.18 13.63
CA PHE A 229 -7.44 7.44 14.61
C PHE A 229 -7.66 5.92 14.66
N THR A 230 -8.46 5.32 13.77
CA THR A 230 -8.71 3.87 13.79
C THR A 230 -7.68 3.02 13.04
N ILE A 231 -6.54 3.58 12.60
CA ILE A 231 -5.47 2.80 11.95
C ILE A 231 -4.40 2.30 12.94
N TRP A 232 -4.39 2.77 14.20
CA TRP A 232 -3.40 2.34 15.20
C TRP A 232 -3.95 1.94 16.57
N GLU A 233 -5.27 1.97 16.76
CA GLU A 233 -5.87 1.73 18.08
C GLU A 233 -6.89 0.59 18.11
N ASP A 234 -6.58 -0.52 17.43
CA ASP A 234 -6.93 -1.81 18.03
C ASP A 234 -6.01 -2.00 19.24
N SER A 235 -6.30 -1.29 20.33
CA SER A 235 -5.59 -1.41 21.60
C SER A 235 -5.50 -2.87 22.06
N ILE A 236 -6.43 -3.73 21.62
CA ILE A 236 -6.44 -5.17 21.83
C ILE A 236 -5.31 -5.86 21.04
N SER A 237 -5.14 -5.54 19.76
CA SER A 237 -4.12 -6.16 18.89
C SER A 237 -2.72 -5.72 19.30
N LEU A 238 -2.52 -4.43 19.59
CA LEU A 238 -1.23 -3.91 20.09
C LEU A 238 -0.88 -4.49 21.46
N LYS A 239 -1.84 -4.56 22.40
CA LYS A 239 -1.63 -5.20 23.72
C LYS A 239 -1.28 -6.67 23.58
N ARG A 240 -1.89 -7.40 22.63
CA ARG A 240 -1.55 -8.81 22.36
C ARG A 240 -0.13 -8.96 21.81
N ILE A 241 0.29 -8.08 20.90
CA ILE A 241 1.66 -8.07 20.36
C ILE A 241 2.67 -7.77 21.46
N ILE A 242 2.43 -6.73 22.28
CA ILE A 242 3.31 -6.35 23.40
C ILE A 242 3.38 -7.48 24.44
N LEU A 243 2.25 -8.11 24.78
CA LEU A 243 2.21 -9.26 25.69
C LEU A 243 3.01 -10.44 25.12
N GLY A 244 2.85 -10.74 23.82
CA GLY A 244 3.59 -11.79 23.14
C GLY A 244 5.11 -11.53 23.16
N LEU A 245 5.53 -10.30 22.86
CA LEU A 245 6.94 -9.90 22.91
C LEU A 245 7.50 -9.97 24.33
N SER A 246 6.72 -9.55 25.34
CA SER A 246 7.12 -9.66 26.75
C SER A 246 7.36 -11.11 27.16
N ILE A 247 6.47 -12.03 26.79
CA ILE A 247 6.62 -13.47 27.09
C ILE A 247 7.90 -14.04 26.46
N ILE A 248 8.20 -13.68 25.21
CA ILE A 248 9.40 -14.13 24.49
C ILE A 248 10.66 -13.65 25.21
N VAL A 249 10.70 -12.38 25.64
CA VAL A 249 11.85 -11.82 26.37
C VAL A 249 12.05 -12.52 27.71
N THR A 250 10.97 -12.76 28.47
CA THR A 250 11.06 -13.46 29.76
C THR A 250 11.57 -14.90 29.58
N PHE A 251 11.12 -15.59 28.53
CA PHE A 251 11.58 -16.94 28.21
C PHE A 251 13.08 -16.96 27.85
N MET A 252 13.55 -15.98 27.07
CA MET A 252 14.98 -15.81 26.73
C MET A 252 15.84 -15.57 27.98
N ILE A 253 15.35 -14.80 28.95
CA ILE A 253 16.06 -14.57 30.22
C ILE A 253 16.16 -15.86 31.03
N ILE A 254 15.06 -16.61 31.16
CA ILE A 254 15.04 -17.89 31.89
C ILE A 254 16.00 -18.90 31.25
N LEU A 255 15.98 -19.03 29.92
CA LEU A 255 16.91 -19.88 29.18
C LEU A 255 18.37 -19.51 29.45
N ASN A 256 18.70 -18.22 29.42
CA ASN A 256 20.05 -17.75 29.74
C ASN A 256 20.45 -18.10 31.18
N CYS A 257 19.55 -17.93 32.16
CA CYS A 257 19.81 -18.34 33.54
C CYS A 257 20.07 -19.85 33.68
N ILE A 258 19.29 -20.68 32.98
CA ILE A 258 19.48 -22.14 32.97
C ILE A 258 20.83 -22.50 32.35
N ILE A 259 21.20 -21.88 31.23
CA ILE A 259 22.50 -22.11 30.57
C ILE A 259 23.65 -21.73 31.50
N ILE A 260 23.57 -20.56 32.15
CA ILE A 260 24.59 -20.11 33.11
C ILE A 260 24.69 -21.07 34.31
N ALA A 261 23.56 -21.50 34.87
CA ALA A 261 23.52 -22.47 35.97
C ALA A 261 24.12 -23.82 35.55
N TRP A 262 23.83 -24.28 34.33
CA TRP A 262 24.39 -25.52 33.80
C TRP A 262 25.91 -25.41 33.57
N CYS A 263 26.38 -24.32 32.97
CA CYS A 263 27.82 -24.06 32.77
C CYS A 263 28.58 -23.96 34.11
N THR A 264 28.00 -23.30 35.11
CA THR A 264 28.63 -23.19 36.45
C THR A 264 28.63 -24.51 37.20
N ASN A 265 27.60 -25.34 37.05
CA ASN A 265 27.56 -26.66 37.68
C ASN A 265 28.58 -27.62 37.04
N LYS A 266 28.73 -27.59 35.71
CA LYS A 266 29.75 -28.37 35.01
C LYS A 266 31.17 -27.96 35.40
N GLY A 267 31.39 -26.67 35.62
CA GLY A 267 32.66 -26.15 36.16
C GLY A 267 32.95 -26.58 37.61
N LYS A 268 31.90 -26.80 38.43
CA LYS A 268 32.05 -27.39 39.77
C LYS A 268 32.40 -28.87 39.70
N GLU A 269 31.79 -29.63 38.81
CA GLU A 269 32.13 -31.06 38.58
C GLU A 269 33.59 -31.25 38.13
N GLN A 270 34.09 -30.37 37.25
CA GLN A 270 35.52 -30.37 36.89
C GLN A 270 36.42 -30.01 38.08
N ARG A 271 36.06 -29.01 38.90
CA ARG A 271 36.85 -28.67 40.09
C ARG A 271 36.81 -29.73 41.17
N THR A 272 35.69 -30.42 41.39
CA THR A 272 35.64 -31.53 42.36
C THR A 272 36.50 -32.69 41.89
N ASN A 273 36.52 -33.01 40.60
CA ASN A 273 37.39 -34.06 40.06
C ASN A 273 38.88 -33.66 40.11
N GLU A 274 39.21 -32.37 39.95
CA GLU A 274 40.58 -31.85 40.07
C GLU A 274 41.06 -31.80 41.53
N ILE A 275 40.17 -31.48 42.47
CA ILE A 275 40.45 -31.54 43.91
C ILE A 275 40.67 -33.00 44.35
N ASP A 276 39.86 -33.95 43.90
CA ASP A 276 40.01 -35.38 44.22
C ASP A 276 41.31 -35.96 43.64
N TYR A 277 41.74 -35.49 42.45
CA TYR A 277 43.02 -35.88 41.86
C TYR A 277 44.22 -35.31 42.62
N ASN A 278 44.16 -34.06 43.06
CA ASN A 278 45.22 -33.46 43.88
C ASN A 278 45.30 -34.08 45.27
N ASP A 279 44.17 -34.42 45.89
CA ASP A 279 44.14 -35.09 47.20
C ASP A 279 44.66 -36.53 47.08
N PHE A 280 44.34 -37.23 45.98
CA PHE A 280 44.95 -38.51 45.64
C PHE A 280 46.47 -38.40 45.47
N LEU A 281 46.97 -37.40 44.74
CA LEU A 281 48.42 -37.19 44.56
C LEU A 281 49.14 -36.84 45.88
N ILE A 282 48.53 -36.01 46.73
CA ILE A 282 49.09 -35.66 48.04
C ILE A 282 49.11 -36.88 48.96
N LYS A 283 48.06 -37.70 48.94
CA LYS A 283 48.01 -38.95 49.71
C LYS A 283 49.05 -39.96 49.22
N LEU A 284 49.21 -40.10 47.90
CA LEU A 284 50.23 -40.97 47.31
C LEU A 284 51.65 -40.51 47.68
N ALA A 285 51.91 -39.20 47.69
CA ALA A 285 53.19 -38.61 48.09
C ALA A 285 53.46 -38.77 49.58
N ASN A 286 52.45 -38.63 50.45
CA ASN A 286 52.60 -38.84 51.89
C ASN A 286 52.81 -40.32 52.23
N ASP A 287 52.09 -41.24 51.58
CA ASP A 287 52.28 -42.68 51.78
C ASP A 287 53.67 -43.15 51.31
N THR A 288 54.26 -42.52 50.28
CA THR A 288 55.65 -42.81 49.87
C THR A 288 56.71 -42.18 50.78
N ILE A 289 56.38 -41.13 51.54
CA ILE A 289 57.32 -40.48 52.46
C ILE A 289 57.34 -41.18 53.83
N ASP A 290 56.21 -41.71 54.30
CA ASP A 290 56.14 -42.48 55.55
C ASP A 290 56.73 -43.90 55.43
N GLU A 291 56.86 -44.47 54.22
CA GLU A 291 57.55 -45.76 53.99
C GLU A 291 59.09 -45.64 53.90
N ILE A 292 59.67 -44.44 53.87
CA ILE A 292 61.14 -44.22 53.80
C ILE A 292 61.75 -44.01 55.22
N GLY A 293 60.91 -43.95 56.26
CA GLY A 293 61.27 -43.75 57.66
C GLY A 293 61.30 -45.00 58.54
N GLY A 294 61.61 -46.20 58.02
CA GLY A 294 61.80 -47.35 58.90
C GLY A 294 61.93 -48.72 58.22
N GLY A 295 63.16 -49.23 58.19
CA GLY A 295 63.43 -50.68 58.20
C GLY A 295 63.05 -51.44 56.93
N GLY A 296 64.02 -51.58 56.02
CA GLY A 296 63.80 -52.15 54.72
C GLY A 296 63.31 -53.61 54.69
N ARG A 297 62.71 -53.97 53.56
CA ARG A 297 63.06 -55.20 52.83
C ARG A 297 62.43 -55.23 51.43
N GLN A 298 63.35 -55.36 50.48
CA GLN A 298 63.28 -56.25 49.32
C GLN A 298 62.10 -56.13 48.34
N SER A 299 62.49 -55.62 47.17
CA SER A 299 62.51 -56.39 45.93
C SER A 299 61.24 -56.44 45.08
N SER A 300 61.51 -56.25 43.78
CA SER A 300 60.94 -56.97 42.64
C SER A 300 59.46 -56.80 42.34
N TYR A 301 59.12 -55.81 41.50
CA TYR A 301 58.25 -56.04 40.34
C TYR A 301 58.73 -55.25 39.12
N SER A 302 59.29 -55.99 38.17
CA SER A 302 59.38 -55.66 36.74
C SER A 302 58.04 -55.96 36.09
N LEU A 303 57.66 -55.21 35.03
CA LEU A 303 56.93 -55.63 33.81
C LEU A 303 56.37 -54.34 33.14
N THR A 304 57.02 -53.76 32.13
CA THR A 304 56.87 -53.99 30.67
C THR A 304 55.46 -53.96 30.09
N ALA A 305 55.38 -53.24 28.96
CA ALA A 305 54.47 -53.38 27.83
C ALA A 305 53.02 -52.93 28.04
N GLY A 306 52.36 -52.25 27.10
CA GLY A 306 52.75 -52.04 25.71
C GLY A 306 51.86 -51.03 25.01
N CYS A 307 52.38 -50.59 23.87
CA CYS A 307 51.74 -49.73 22.90
C CYS A 307 50.46 -50.35 22.32
N THR A 308 49.47 -49.50 22.06
CA THR A 308 48.70 -49.45 20.80
C THR A 308 48.33 -47.98 20.57
N ASN A 309 48.97 -47.26 19.64
CA ASN A 309 48.57 -47.13 18.24
C ASN A 309 47.06 -47.19 18.01
N TYR A 310 46.42 -46.05 17.71
CA TYR A 310 46.07 -45.75 16.31
C TYR A 310 45.67 -44.29 16.10
N ASN A 311 46.10 -43.82 14.94
CA ASN A 311 46.04 -42.48 14.37
C ASN A 311 44.64 -42.05 13.88
N ALA A 312 44.59 -40.75 13.61
CA ALA A 312 43.90 -40.04 12.53
C ALA A 312 42.75 -39.15 13.03
N GLY A 313 42.75 -37.85 12.80
CA GLY A 313 43.51 -37.07 11.85
C GLY A 313 42.58 -35.98 11.31
N ASN A 314 42.96 -34.72 11.57
CA ASN A 314 43.15 -33.67 10.57
C ASN A 314 42.84 -32.30 11.17
N GLU A 315 43.94 -31.60 11.43
CA GLU A 315 44.05 -30.16 11.33
C GLU A 315 43.53 -29.69 9.96
N VAL A 316 42.74 -28.62 9.96
CA VAL A 316 42.81 -27.61 8.89
C VAL A 316 43.18 -26.30 9.54
N SER A 317 44.47 -26.05 9.55
CA SER A 317 45.08 -24.74 9.82
C SER A 317 44.73 -23.80 8.67
N MET A 318 43.68 -22.98 8.84
CA MET A 318 43.49 -21.79 8.02
C MET A 318 44.13 -20.60 8.73
N LYS A 319 45.35 -20.25 8.31
CA LYS A 319 45.92 -18.92 8.52
C LYS A 319 44.93 -17.89 7.98
N ARG A 320 44.28 -17.13 8.87
CA ARG A 320 43.54 -15.93 8.48
C ARG A 320 44.53 -14.77 8.45
N ASP A 321 44.89 -14.37 7.24
CA ASP A 321 45.50 -13.06 7.02
C ASP A 321 44.54 -11.95 7.50
N PRO A 322 45.07 -10.83 8.02
CA PRO A 322 44.26 -9.74 8.53
C PRO A 322 43.38 -9.15 7.41
N ILE A 323 42.08 -9.08 7.69
CA ILE A 323 41.08 -8.45 6.82
C ILE A 323 41.45 -6.97 6.67
N THR A 324 41.91 -6.58 5.49
CA THR A 324 42.14 -5.19 5.11
C THR A 324 40.89 -4.66 4.42
N PHE A 325 40.23 -3.69 5.04
CA PHE A 325 39.10 -3.00 4.43
C PHE A 325 39.63 -1.91 3.50
N GLN A 326 39.36 -2.03 2.20
CA GLN A 326 39.58 -0.93 1.27
C GLN A 326 38.46 0.10 1.46
N VAL A 327 38.84 1.34 1.74
CA VAL A 327 37.93 2.48 1.82
C VAL A 327 37.37 2.73 0.41
N PRO A 328 36.05 2.66 0.20
CA PRO A 328 35.48 2.92 -1.11
C PRO A 328 35.72 4.37 -1.51
N THR A 329 36.12 4.56 -2.77
CA THR A 329 36.32 5.88 -3.37
C THR A 329 34.99 6.63 -3.38
N PRO A 330 34.92 7.90 -2.95
CA PRO A 330 33.67 8.65 -2.90
C PRO A 330 33.05 8.74 -4.30
N GLN A 331 31.85 8.22 -4.45
CA GLN A 331 31.04 8.45 -5.65
C GLN A 331 30.52 9.90 -5.62
N PRO A 332 30.60 10.64 -6.73
CA PRO A 332 30.06 11.99 -6.82
C PRO A 332 28.54 11.97 -6.60
N HIS A 333 28.06 12.98 -5.89
CA HIS A 333 26.66 13.10 -5.50
C HIS A 333 25.78 13.29 -6.75
N PRO A 334 24.62 12.62 -6.86
CA PRO A 334 23.75 12.66 -8.05
C PRO A 334 23.13 14.04 -8.38
N PHE A 335 23.50 15.09 -7.63
CA PHE A 335 23.00 16.45 -7.82
C PHE A 335 24.04 17.42 -8.42
N GLU A 336 25.27 16.98 -8.67
CA GLU A 336 26.31 17.83 -9.28
C GLU A 336 26.14 18.03 -10.81
N SER A 337 25.14 17.39 -11.43
CA SER A 337 24.87 17.51 -12.88
C SER A 337 23.83 18.57 -13.27
N PHE A 338 23.24 19.30 -12.31
CA PHE A 338 22.12 20.21 -12.59
C PHE A 338 22.47 21.70 -12.70
N SER A 339 23.74 22.09 -12.55
CA SER A 339 24.14 23.51 -12.49
C SER A 339 24.67 24.10 -13.81
N THR A 340 24.41 23.47 -14.95
CA THR A 340 24.77 24.02 -16.26
C THR A 340 23.64 23.87 -17.27
N TYR A 341 22.57 24.66 -17.12
CA TYR A 341 21.74 25.00 -18.26
C TYR A 341 21.44 26.50 -18.32
N HIS A 342 21.93 27.09 -19.40
CA HIS A 342 21.97 28.51 -19.68
C HIS A 342 20.59 29.12 -19.89
N ASP A 343 20.44 30.28 -19.26
CA ASP A 343 19.44 31.31 -19.42
C ASP A 343 19.30 31.76 -20.88
N LYS A 344 18.10 31.59 -21.47
CA LYS A 344 17.68 32.27 -22.69
C LYS A 344 16.29 32.87 -22.46
N THR A 345 16.35 34.13 -22.07
CA THR A 345 15.31 35.16 -22.11
C THR A 345 14.46 35.11 -23.38
N LEU A 346 13.13 35.02 -23.22
CA LEU A 346 12.14 35.36 -24.23
C LEU A 346 11.30 36.55 -23.72
N GLN A 347 11.29 37.63 -24.51
CA GLN A 347 10.48 38.82 -24.32
C GLN A 347 8.98 38.54 -24.55
N PRO A 348 8.07 39.25 -23.87
CA PRO A 348 6.67 39.35 -24.28
C PRO A 348 6.44 40.62 -25.11
N SER A 349 5.88 40.48 -26.32
CA SER A 349 5.28 41.58 -27.06
C SER A 349 3.78 41.66 -26.73
N ILE A 350 3.38 42.72 -26.05
CA ILE A 350 2.00 43.17 -25.93
C ILE A 350 1.69 44.05 -27.14
N HIS A 351 0.57 43.80 -27.83
CA HIS A 351 -0.05 44.78 -28.70
C HIS A 351 -1.46 45.11 -28.19
N VAL A 352 -1.72 46.42 -28.18
CA VAL A 352 -2.94 47.14 -27.80
C VAL A 352 -4.09 46.83 -28.75
#